data_AF-A0A0U3PH91-F1
#
_entry.id   AF-A0A0U3PH91-F1
#
_cell.length_a   1.000
_cell.length_b   1.000
_cell.length_c   1.000
_cell.angle_alpha   90.00
_cell.angle_beta   90.00
_cell.angle_gamma   90.00
#
_symmetry.space_group_name_H-M   'P 1'
#
loop_
_entity.id
_entity.type
_entity.pdbx_description
1 polymer ?
#
loop_
_entity_poly.entity_id
_entity_poly.type
_entity_poly.pdbx_seq_one_letter_code
_entity_poly.pdbx_strand_id
1 'polypeptide(L)'
;MAAVGLASGVALAVLGLPPVDLHSPLHNAGVMDPLCGATRGVHAAMLGEFGTAWRYNPFSLVLVLGAAGASLREAVGRLRGRWLNLRMTHRRTVVLTGVVLVTALEANQQAHVGLLRSGPGTSPSAWLLLTVSLPLAAAVVLLTLLLVRRVGHTPHAPAAPSHRADPSG
;
A
#
# COMPACT_ATOMS: atom_id res chain seq x y z
N MET A 1 6.51 13.49 9.64
CA MET A 1 6.14 13.03 8.27
C MET A 1 4.63 13.00 8.07
N ALA A 2 3.83 12.33 8.92
CA ALA A 2 2.35 12.30 8.76
C ALA A 2 1.70 13.69 8.75
N ALA A 3 2.09 14.56 9.69
CA ALA A 3 1.61 15.94 9.73
C ALA A 3 1.99 16.75 8.47
N VAL A 4 3.18 16.50 7.91
CA VAL A 4 3.61 17.14 6.65
C VAL A 4 2.75 16.65 5.48
N GLY A 5 2.51 15.34 5.39
CA GLY A 5 1.63 14.78 4.36
C GLY A 5 0.19 15.29 4.44
N LEU A 6 -0.36 15.44 5.66
CA LEU A 6 -1.66 16.09 5.86
C LEU A 6 -1.63 17.55 5.43
N ALA A 7 -0.60 18.31 5.84
CA ALA A 7 -0.46 19.71 5.46
C ALA A 7 -0.38 19.88 3.94
N SER A 8 0.36 19.02 3.24
CA SER A 8 0.39 18.98 1.77
C SER A 8 -0.99 18.66 1.19
N GLY A 9 -1.74 17.72 1.76
CA GLY A 9 -3.10 17.40 1.33
C GLY A 9 -4.08 18.57 1.52
N VAL A 10 -3.99 19.28 2.65
CA VAL A 10 -4.76 20.51 2.90
C VAL A 10 -4.37 21.60 1.92
N ALA A 11 -3.09 21.78 1.64
CA ALA A 11 -2.62 22.75 0.65
C ALA A 11 -3.20 22.45 -0.74
N LEU A 12 -3.22 21.19 -1.17
CA LEU A 12 -3.87 20.78 -2.42
C LEU A 12 -5.38 21.07 -2.41
N ALA A 13 -6.06 20.85 -1.28
CA ALA A 13 -7.50 21.12 -1.15
C ALA A 13 -7.84 22.62 -1.23
N VAL A 14 -6.96 23.48 -0.69
CA VAL A 14 -7.18 24.94 -0.67
C VAL A 14 -6.71 25.61 -1.96
N LEU A 15 -5.54 25.22 -2.46
CA LEU A 15 -4.92 25.82 -3.65
C LEU A 15 -5.40 25.19 -4.96
N GLY A 16 -6.12 24.07 -4.87
CA GLY A 16 -6.49 23.26 -6.01
C GLY A 16 -5.35 22.37 -6.51
N LEU A 17 -5.68 21.52 -7.48
CA LEU A 17 -4.71 20.62 -8.09
C LEU A 17 -3.87 21.38 -9.12
N PRO A 18 -2.53 21.22 -9.12
CA PRO A 18 -1.69 21.80 -10.15
C PRO A 18 -2.13 21.26 -11.53
N PRO A 19 -2.28 22.12 -12.56
CA PRO A 19 -2.75 21.73 -13.89
C PRO A 19 -1.67 21.01 -14.71
N VAL A 20 -0.77 20.28 -14.04
CA VAL A 20 0.33 19.58 -14.67
C VAL A 20 -0.07 18.12 -14.83
N ASP A 21 -0.18 17.70 -16.08
CA ASP A 21 -0.33 16.30 -16.41
C ASP A 21 1.01 15.58 -16.19
N LEU A 22 1.10 14.87 -15.06
CA LEU A 22 2.24 14.04 -14.67
C LEU A 22 1.99 12.55 -14.97
N HIS A 23 1.01 12.21 -15.80
CA HIS A 23 0.74 10.82 -16.11
C HIS A 23 1.93 10.19 -16.84
N SER A 24 2.33 9.01 -16.37
CA SER A 24 3.36 8.19 -17.03
C SER A 24 2.92 7.86 -18.47
N PRO A 25 3.82 7.73 -19.45
CA PRO A 25 3.46 7.26 -20.80
C PRO A 25 2.69 5.93 -20.79
N LEU A 26 2.93 5.07 -19.79
CA LEU A 26 2.17 3.84 -19.57
C LEU A 26 0.68 4.07 -19.26
N HIS A 27 0.35 5.18 -18.60
CA HIS A 27 -1.03 5.60 -18.34
C HIS A 27 -1.80 5.83 -19.65
N ASN A 28 -1.15 6.46 -20.63
CA ASN A 28 -1.73 6.66 -21.96
C ASN A 28 -1.91 5.33 -22.70
N ALA A 29 -0.97 4.39 -22.51
CA ALA A 29 -1.08 3.02 -23.02
C ALA A 29 -2.16 2.17 -22.31
N GLY A 30 -2.76 2.67 -21.22
CA GLY A 30 -3.86 2.02 -20.50
C GLY A 30 -3.42 1.16 -19.33
N VAL A 31 -2.13 1.21 -18.98
CA VAL A 31 -1.62 0.59 -17.77
C VAL A 31 -1.78 1.60 -16.63
N MET A 32 -2.70 1.30 -15.73
CA MET A 32 -2.93 2.09 -14.53
C MET A 32 -2.06 1.56 -13.40
N ASP A 33 -1.28 2.44 -12.80
CA ASP A 33 -0.56 2.18 -11.56
C ASP A 33 -1.54 2.20 -10.37
N PRO A 34 -1.26 1.51 -9.26
CA PRO A 34 -2.15 1.47 -8.09
C PRO A 34 -2.45 2.85 -7.48
N LEU A 35 -1.58 3.83 -7.72
CA LEU A 35 -1.74 5.21 -7.27
C LEU A 35 -2.40 6.13 -8.30
N CYS A 36 -2.86 5.62 -9.45
CA CYS A 36 -3.64 6.40 -10.40
C CYS A 36 -4.86 7.03 -9.70
N GLY A 37 -5.08 8.31 -9.96
CA GLY A 37 -6.13 9.09 -9.32
C GLY A 37 -5.92 9.38 -7.82
N ALA A 38 -4.82 8.95 -7.19
CA ALA A 38 -4.60 9.14 -5.75
C ALA A 38 -4.60 10.61 -5.34
N THR A 39 -4.01 11.52 -6.13
CA THR A 39 -4.00 12.96 -5.83
C THR A 39 -5.41 13.56 -5.86
N ARG A 40 -6.23 13.20 -6.86
CA ARG A 40 -7.65 13.63 -6.93
C ARG A 40 -8.47 13.00 -5.80
N GLY A 41 -8.20 11.74 -5.47
CA GLY A 41 -8.82 11.04 -4.35
C GLY A 41 -8.50 11.69 -3.01
N VAL A 42 -7.24 12.04 -2.76
CA VAL A 42 -6.80 12.74 -1.53
C VAL A 42 -7.43 14.12 -1.45
N HIS A 43 -7.46 14.86 -2.56
CA HIS A 43 -8.15 16.15 -2.64
C HIS A 43 -9.64 16.01 -2.25
N ALA A 44 -10.37 15.09 -2.88
CA ALA A 44 -11.77 14.82 -2.55
C ALA A 44 -11.95 14.37 -1.09
N ALA A 45 -11.08 13.51 -0.57
CA ALA A 45 -11.12 13.04 0.81
C ALA A 45 -10.88 14.18 1.82
N MET A 46 -9.98 15.12 1.51
CA MET A 46 -9.72 16.30 2.33
C MET A 46 -10.90 17.28 2.34
N LEU A 47 -11.68 17.33 1.25
CA LEU A 47 -12.93 18.10 1.17
C LEU A 47 -14.12 17.39 1.83
N GLY A 48 -13.93 16.17 2.36
CA GLY A 48 -15.00 15.36 2.94
C GLY A 48 -15.88 14.63 1.93
N GLU A 49 -15.54 14.68 0.64
CA GLU A 49 -16.24 13.99 -0.43
C GLU A 49 -15.80 12.51 -0.55
N PHE A 50 -16.07 11.73 0.49
CA PHE A 50 -15.54 10.36 0.58
C PHE A 50 -16.01 9.43 -0.54
N GLY A 51 -17.24 9.62 -1.05
CA GLY A 51 -17.74 8.86 -2.20
C GLY A 51 -16.97 9.17 -3.49
N THR A 52 -16.64 10.44 -3.71
CA THR A 52 -15.80 10.88 -4.83
C THR A 52 -14.38 10.36 -4.68
N ALA A 53 -13.82 10.43 -3.46
CA ALA A 53 -12.50 9.91 -3.15
C ALA A 53 -12.39 8.39 -3.40
N TRP A 54 -13.41 7.63 -2.98
CA TRP A 54 -13.49 6.19 -3.22
C TRP A 54 -13.50 5.88 -4.72
N ARG A 55 -14.28 6.63 -5.50
CA ARG A 55 -14.37 6.46 -6.96
C ARG A 55 -13.06 6.77 -7.67
N TYR A 56 -12.30 7.76 -7.21
CA TYR A 56 -10.99 8.08 -7.79
C TYR A 56 -9.93 7.06 -7.39
N ASN A 57 -9.77 6.81 -6.09
CA ASN A 57 -8.84 5.83 -5.58
C ASN A 57 -9.19 5.50 -4.11
N PRO A 58 -9.67 4.28 -3.78
CA PRO A 58 -10.03 3.94 -2.40
C PRO A 58 -8.83 3.96 -1.44
N PHE A 59 -7.59 3.84 -1.94
CA PHE A 59 -6.39 4.00 -1.12
C PHE A 59 -6.22 5.42 -0.59
N SER A 60 -6.77 6.43 -1.27
CA SER A 60 -6.70 7.82 -0.81
C SER A 60 -7.34 8.03 0.56
N LEU A 61 -8.44 7.34 0.85
CA LEU A 61 -9.09 7.38 2.16
C LEU A 61 -8.20 6.78 3.25
N VAL A 62 -7.54 5.66 2.94
CA VAL A 62 -6.60 5.01 3.87
C VAL A 62 -5.44 5.96 4.18
N LEU A 63 -4.91 6.67 3.19
CA LEU A 63 -3.85 7.65 3.38
C LEU A 63 -4.29 8.82 4.27
N VAL A 64 -5.44 9.43 3.98
CA VAL A 64 -5.94 10.59 4.75
C VAL A 64 -6.27 10.19 6.19
N LEU A 65 -7.06 9.12 6.38
CA LEU A 65 -7.44 8.66 7.71
C LEU A 65 -6.23 8.13 8.50
N GLY A 66 -5.31 7.42 7.83
CA GLY A 66 -4.08 6.93 8.43
C GLY A 66 -3.17 8.08 8.89
N ALA A 67 -3.00 9.11 8.07
CA ALA A 67 -2.20 10.28 8.42
C ALA A 67 -2.84 11.09 9.55
N ALA A 68 -4.17 11.26 9.55
CA ALA A 68 -4.93 11.88 10.64
C ALA A 68 -4.75 11.10 11.95
N GLY A 69 -4.94 9.78 11.93
CA GLY A 69 -4.76 8.92 13.10
C GLY A 69 -3.32 8.93 13.63
N ALA A 70 -2.32 8.90 12.75
CA ALA A 70 -0.92 9.00 13.14
C ALA A 70 -0.60 10.34 13.81
N SER A 71 -1.13 11.44 13.27
CA SER A 71 -0.95 12.79 13.81
C SER A 71 -1.65 12.95 15.17
N LEU A 72 -2.87 12.41 15.31
CA LEU A 72 -3.60 12.40 16.56
C LEU A 72 -2.88 11.57 17.64
N ARG A 73 -2.39 10.38 17.28
CA ARG A 73 -1.58 9.53 18.18
C ARG A 73 -0.35 10.27 18.67
N GLU A 74 0.35 10.98 17.78
CA GLU A 74 1.52 11.77 18.13
C GLU A 74 1.17 12.92 19.07
N ALA A 75 0.09 13.66 18.80
CA ALA A 75 -0.40 14.73 19.65
C ALA A 75 -0.79 14.21 21.05
N VAL A 76 -1.57 13.13 21.14
CA VAL A 76 -1.95 12.49 22.41
C VAL A 76 -0.72 12.00 23.17
N GLY A 77 0.25 11.41 22.47
CA GLY A 77 1.50 10.93 23.07
C GLY A 77 2.34 12.05 23.68
N ARG A 78 2.40 13.21 23.01
CA ARG A 78 3.07 14.41 23.53
C ARG A 78 2.33 15.04 24.71
N LEU A 79 1.00 15.12 24.64
CA LEU A 79 0.17 15.75 25.68
C LEU A 79 0.06 14.92 26.96
N ARG A 80 -0.06 13.59 26.85
CA ARG A 80 -0.28 12.69 27.99
C ARG A 80 0.98 11.97 28.47
N GLY A 81 2.11 12.17 27.80
CA GLY A 81 3.37 11.46 28.10
C GLY A 81 3.31 9.94 27.88
N ARG A 82 2.24 9.41 27.28
CA ARG A 82 2.02 7.97 27.06
C ARG A 82 2.02 7.67 25.56
N TRP A 83 3.00 6.90 25.11
CA TRP A 83 3.09 6.48 23.72
C TRP A 83 2.29 5.20 23.46
N LEU A 84 1.37 5.26 22.51
CA LEU A 84 0.55 4.12 22.12
C LEU A 84 1.38 3.21 21.19
N ASN A 85 2.08 2.24 21.75
CA ASN A 85 2.91 1.32 20.95
C ASN A 85 2.04 0.24 20.32
N LEU A 86 1.90 0.31 18.99
CA LEU A 86 1.31 -0.76 18.20
C LEU A 86 2.37 -1.84 18.00
N ARG A 87 2.24 -2.96 18.70
CA ARG A 87 3.08 -4.12 18.49
C ARG A 87 2.41 -5.03 17.47
N MET A 88 2.95 -5.11 16.26
CA MET A 88 2.46 -6.04 15.24
C MET A 88 2.92 -7.47 15.57
N THR A 89 2.05 -8.24 16.22
CA THR A 89 2.30 -9.65 16.55
C THR A 89 2.30 -10.54 15.30
N HIS A 90 1.51 -10.19 14.28
CA HIS A 90 1.30 -10.99 13.07
C HIS A 90 1.85 -10.31 11.81
N ARG A 91 3.15 -9.97 11.81
CA ARG A 91 3.81 -9.27 10.68
C ARG A 91 3.55 -9.95 9.34
N ARG A 92 3.53 -11.29 9.30
CA ARG A 92 3.25 -12.06 8.08
C ARG A 92 1.84 -11.82 7.55
N THR A 93 0.83 -11.88 8.42
CA THR A 93 -0.56 -11.60 8.07
C THR A 93 -0.71 -10.17 7.55
N VAL A 94 -0.10 -9.19 8.21
CA VAL A 94 -0.14 -7.78 7.77
C VAL A 94 0.46 -7.62 6.36
N VAL A 95 1.62 -8.23 6.10
CA VAL A 95 2.26 -8.18 4.77
C VAL A 95 1.38 -8.85 3.72
N LEU A 96 0.86 -10.05 4.00
CA LEU A 96 0.00 -10.77 3.05
C LEU A 96 -1.28 -10.00 2.75
N THR A 97 -1.95 -9.46 3.77
CA THR A 97 -3.14 -8.61 3.60
C THR A 97 -2.79 -7.37 2.78
N GLY A 98 -1.65 -6.73 3.04
CA GLY A 98 -1.18 -5.58 2.26
C GLY A 98 -0.99 -5.91 0.78
N VAL A 99 -0.33 -7.02 0.46
CA VAL A 99 -0.14 -7.48 -0.92
C VAL A 99 -1.49 -7.74 -1.59
N VAL A 100 -2.39 -8.47 -0.93
CA VAL A 100 -3.74 -8.76 -1.46
C VAL A 100 -4.49 -7.46 -1.76
N LEU A 101 -4.47 -6.49 -0.83
CA LEU A 101 -5.14 -5.21 -1.02
C LEU A 101 -4.54 -4.38 -2.16
N VAL A 102 -3.22 -4.37 -2.32
CA VAL A 102 -2.56 -3.69 -3.46
C VAL A 102 -2.95 -4.36 -4.77
N THR A 103 -2.92 -5.69 -4.85
CA THR A 103 -3.33 -6.40 -6.08
C THR A 103 -4.81 -6.19 -6.40
N ALA A 104 -5.69 -6.16 -5.39
CA ALA A 104 -7.10 -5.85 -5.57
C ALA A 104 -7.31 -4.40 -6.04
N LEU A 105 -6.50 -3.47 -5.52
CA LEU A 105 -6.51 -2.08 -5.95
C LEU A 105 -6.08 -1.94 -7.41
N GLU A 106 -4.99 -2.61 -7.82
CA GLU A 106 -4.55 -2.64 -9.22
C GLU A 106 -5.66 -3.19 -10.11
N ALA A 107 -6.28 -4.33 -9.74
CA ALA A 107 -7.39 -4.89 -10.49
C ALA A 107 -8.57 -3.91 -10.60
N ASN A 108 -8.88 -3.18 -9.52
CA ASN A 108 -9.91 -2.15 -9.52
C ASN A 108 -9.56 -0.97 -10.43
N GLN A 109 -8.29 -0.52 -10.44
CA GLN A 109 -7.81 0.56 -11.30
C GLN A 109 -7.87 0.15 -12.79
N GLN A 110 -7.52 -1.10 -13.09
CA GLN A 110 -7.62 -1.67 -14.44
C GLN A 110 -9.08 -1.80 -14.92
N ALA A 111 -10.02 -2.11 -14.01
CA ALA A 111 -11.44 -2.17 -14.33
C ALA A 111 -12.07 -0.78 -14.62
N HIS A 112 -11.51 0.29 -14.05
CA HIS A 112 -12.05 1.66 -14.16
C HIS A 112 -11.24 2.58 -15.09
N VAL A 113 -10.44 2.00 -16.00
CA VAL A 113 -9.59 2.74 -16.95
C VAL A 113 -10.37 3.85 -17.69
N GLY A 114 -11.61 3.61 -18.11
CA GLY A 114 -12.42 4.61 -18.82
C GLY A 114 -12.73 5.87 -17.99
N LEU A 115 -12.85 5.73 -16.67
CA LEU A 115 -13.08 6.83 -15.73
C LEU A 115 -11.80 7.64 -15.49
N LEU A 116 -10.65 6.98 -15.59
CA LEU A 116 -9.31 7.56 -15.41
C LEU A 116 -8.74 8.19 -16.70
N ARG A 117 -9.20 7.72 -17.86
CA ARG A 117 -8.67 8.10 -19.18
C ARG A 117 -9.26 9.34 -19.84
N SER A 118 -10.33 9.95 -19.33
CA SER A 118 -11.10 11.03 -20.01
C SER A 118 -10.21 12.00 -20.83
N GLY A 119 -10.09 11.65 -22.12
CA GLY A 119 -9.14 12.11 -23.12
C GLY A 119 -9.36 11.22 -24.37
N PRO A 120 -9.47 11.77 -25.58
CA PRO A 120 -10.09 11.06 -26.70
C PRO A 120 -9.16 10.01 -27.33
N GLY A 121 -9.65 8.78 -27.43
CA GLY A 121 -9.24 7.84 -28.47
C GLY A 121 -8.55 6.55 -28.01
N THR A 122 -9.17 5.43 -28.43
CA THR A 122 -8.64 4.06 -28.60
C THR A 122 -8.74 3.07 -27.43
N SER A 123 -9.64 2.10 -27.62
CA SER A 123 -9.70 0.77 -27.00
C SER A 123 -9.77 -0.27 -28.14
N PRO A 124 -9.32 -1.54 -27.98
CA PRO A 124 -9.21 -2.31 -26.73
C PRO A 124 -7.93 -3.17 -26.55
N SER A 125 -7.47 -3.35 -25.31
CA SER A 125 -6.48 -4.40 -24.94
C SER A 125 -6.80 -5.09 -23.61
N ALA A 126 -8.08 -5.12 -23.20
CA ALA A 126 -8.53 -5.76 -21.97
C ALA A 126 -8.10 -7.23 -21.81
N TRP A 127 -7.96 -7.95 -22.93
CA TRP A 127 -7.55 -9.36 -22.95
C TRP A 127 -6.03 -9.58 -22.83
N LEU A 128 -5.20 -8.65 -23.29
CA LEU A 128 -3.73 -8.72 -23.16
C LEU A 128 -3.25 -8.28 -21.76
N LEU A 129 -4.03 -7.44 -21.08
CA LEU A 129 -3.68 -6.92 -19.76
C LEU A 129 -4.00 -7.92 -18.64
N LEU A 130 -5.06 -8.72 -18.79
CA LEU A 130 -5.40 -9.82 -17.88
C LEU A 130 -4.35 -10.95 -17.89
N THR A 131 -3.73 -11.25 -19.03
CA THR A 131 -2.75 -12.34 -19.15
C THR A 131 -1.38 -11.99 -18.58
N VAL A 132 -1.06 -10.71 -18.39
CA VAL A 132 0.22 -10.26 -17.81
C VAL A 132 0.09 -9.93 -16.33
N SER A 133 -1.01 -9.31 -15.91
CA SER A 133 -1.20 -8.90 -14.51
C SER A 133 -1.51 -10.09 -13.57
N LEU A 134 -2.23 -11.13 -14.03
CA LEU A 134 -2.46 -12.35 -13.23
C LEU A 134 -1.16 -13.10 -12.87
N PRO A 135 -0.26 -13.45 -13.81
CA PRO A 135 0.96 -14.18 -13.48
C PRO A 135 1.94 -13.33 -12.70
N LEU A 136 1.96 -12.00 -12.89
CA LEU A 136 2.80 -11.10 -12.10
C LEU A 136 2.30 -11.06 -10.64
N ALA A 137 1.00 -10.88 -10.42
CA ALA A 137 0.41 -10.94 -9.09
C ALA A 137 0.63 -12.30 -8.43
N ALA A 138 0.44 -13.40 -9.18
CA ALA A 138 0.71 -14.75 -8.70
C ALA A 138 2.19 -14.96 -8.35
N ALA A 139 3.12 -14.46 -9.17
CA ALA A 139 4.56 -14.54 -8.93
C ALA A 139 4.98 -13.71 -7.71
N VAL A 140 4.43 -12.52 -7.52
CA VAL A 140 4.67 -11.68 -6.34
C VAL A 140 4.14 -12.37 -5.08
N VAL A 141 2.92 -12.91 -5.12
CA VAL A 141 2.35 -13.67 -4.00
C VAL A 141 3.19 -14.90 -3.70
N LEU A 142 3.58 -15.67 -4.71
CA LEU A 142 4.38 -16.89 -4.55
C LEU A 142 5.78 -16.58 -4.01
N LEU A 143 6.46 -15.57 -4.55
CA LEU A 143 7.77 -15.12 -4.08
C LEU A 143 7.69 -14.63 -2.62
N THR A 144 6.65 -13.88 -2.29
CA THR A 144 6.41 -13.40 -0.92
C THR A 144 6.17 -14.57 0.03
N LEU A 145 5.36 -15.56 -0.36
CA LEU A 145 5.14 -16.78 0.43
C LEU A 145 6.44 -17.59 0.60
N LEU A 146 7.27 -17.70 -0.43
CA LEU A 146 8.54 -18.42 -0.38
C LEU A 146 9.56 -17.72 0.53
N LEU A 147 9.69 -16.39 0.44
CA LEU A 147 10.56 -15.60 1.30
C LEU A 147 10.10 -15.68 2.78
N VAL A 148 8.79 -15.65 3.02
CA VAL A 148 8.22 -15.80 4.36
C VAL A 148 8.46 -17.20 4.94
N ARG A 149 8.35 -18.26 4.11
CA ARG A 149 8.65 -19.64 4.51
C ARG A 149 10.14 -19.83 4.84
N ARG A 150 11.04 -19.27 4.03
CA ARG A 150 12.50 -19.36 4.28
C ARG A 150 12.91 -18.73 5.61
N VAL A 151 12.32 -17.60 5.99
CA VAL A 151 12.59 -16.94 7.28
C VAL A 151 12.03 -17.75 8.48
N GLY A 152 11.05 -18.63 8.26
CA GLY A 152 10.54 -19.55 9.29
C GLY A 152 11.34 -20.86 9.45
N HIS A 153 12.28 -21.13 8.55
CA HIS A 153 13.18 -22.28 8.61
C HIS A 153 14.61 -21.81 8.88
N THR A 154 14.85 -21.23 10.06
CA THR A 154 16.19 -21.30 10.67
C THR A 154 16.34 -22.72 11.24
N PRO A 155 17.24 -23.57 10.71
CA PRO A 155 17.49 -24.88 11.29
C PRO A 155 17.92 -24.70 12.75
N HIS A 156 17.31 -25.44 13.68
CA HIS A 156 17.87 -25.58 15.02
C HIS A 156 19.30 -26.11 14.88
N ALA A 157 20.26 -25.33 15.35
CA ALA A 157 21.64 -25.78 15.45
C ALA A 157 21.66 -27.08 16.26
N PRO A 158 22.32 -28.16 15.79
CA PRO A 158 22.42 -29.39 16.56
C PRO A 158 23.11 -29.09 17.89
N ALA A 159 22.48 -29.53 18.98
CA ALA A 159 23.01 -29.40 20.32
C ALA A 159 24.44 -29.96 20.38
N ALA A 160 25.39 -29.14 20.84
CA ALA A 160 26.76 -29.56 21.03
C ALA A 160 26.80 -30.75 22.01
N PRO A 161 27.58 -31.82 21.73
CA PRO A 161 27.70 -32.94 22.64
C PRO A 161 28.34 -32.49 23.95
N SER A 162 27.64 -32.70 25.07
CA SER A 162 28.16 -32.50 26.41
C SER A 162 29.28 -33.49 26.68
N HIS A 163 30.53 -33.01 26.68
CA HIS A 163 31.68 -33.78 27.12
C HIS A 163 31.52 -34.08 28.62
N ARG A 164 31.11 -35.32 28.94
CA ARG A 164 31.17 -35.86 30.30
C ARG A 164 32.65 -35.99 30.64
N ALA A 165 33.13 -35.19 31.60
CA ALA A 165 34.39 -35.45 32.28
C ALA A 165 34.14 -36.59 33.28
N ASP A 166 34.84 -37.70 33.08
CA ASP A 166 34.89 -38.82 34.01
C ASP A 166 36.05 -38.57 34.98
N PRO A 167 35.84 -38.56 36.32
CA PRO A 167 36.92 -38.47 37.27
C PRO A 167 37.30 -39.87 37.75
N SER A 168 38.44 -40.38 37.31
CA SER A 168 39.11 -41.52 37.95
C SER A 168 40.53 -41.12 38.34
N GLY A 169 40.72 -41.00 39.67
CA GLY A 169 41.98 -41.29 40.33
C GLY A 169 42.11 -42.78 40.61
#